data_AF-A0A367KTR4-F1
#
_entry.id   AF-A0A367KTR4-F1
#
_cell.length_a   1.000
_cell.length_b   1.000
_cell.length_c   1.000
_cell.angle_alpha   90.00
_cell.angle_beta   90.00
_cell.angle_gamma   90.00
#
_symmetry.space_group_name_H-M   'P 1'
#
loop_
_entity.id
_entity.type
_entity.pdbx_description
1 polymer ?
#
loop_
_entity_poly.entity_id
_entity_poly.type
_entity_poly.pdbx_seq_one_letter_code
_entity_poly.pdbx_strand_id
1 'polypeptide(L)'
;MPPYRILMVAEKPSLAESLSKLLAPKGQFETHRRTTPVHEWNGTFRDQPAEFQFTAVTGHIYGLDFTKEHNSWDVDPLKLFDARAIKLESNPKMKMTQHLQTLAKGIDYLILWLDCDREGENICFEVIENCIQYMKHPSSGNKMSHVLRAKFSAITKEDVNRAMNNLIKPNENESRAVDARQELDLKVGVAFTRFQTRFFQGKYGNLDSTVISYGPCQTPTLSFCVDRHDRIQGFEPESFWSIKVAIKNSETSTNLTWNRERVFDRQVGNLFLKIVDGAKGGGARVNNINVQKKSKTRPHALNTVELLKHCSSDLGISPSET
;
A
#
# COMPACT_ATOMS: atom_id res chain seq x y z
N MET A 1 18.73 -24.14 -34.23
CA MET A 1 18.65 -22.68 -34.08
C MET A 1 19.46 -22.29 -32.86
N PRO A 2 20.09 -21.11 -32.82
CA PRO A 2 20.72 -20.63 -31.59
C PRO A 2 19.67 -20.55 -30.46
N PRO A 3 20.05 -20.78 -29.20
CA PRO A 3 19.13 -20.68 -28.08
C PRO A 3 18.58 -19.26 -27.97
N TYR A 4 17.32 -19.13 -27.52
CA TYR A 4 16.77 -17.82 -27.19
C TYR A 4 17.49 -17.23 -25.98
N ARG A 5 17.91 -15.96 -26.07
CA ARG A 5 18.43 -15.22 -24.91
C ARG A 5 17.29 -14.46 -24.25
N ILE A 6 17.02 -14.75 -22.98
CA ILE A 6 15.86 -14.21 -22.25
C ILE A 6 16.34 -13.43 -21.03
N LEU A 7 16.00 -12.14 -20.99
CA LEU A 7 16.18 -11.33 -19.79
C LEU A 7 14.91 -11.36 -18.95
N MET A 8 15.06 -11.62 -17.67
CA MET A 8 14.01 -11.56 -16.67
C MET A 8 14.36 -10.50 -15.63
N VAL A 9 13.38 -9.69 -15.24
CA VAL A 9 13.58 -8.58 -14.29
C VAL A 9 12.51 -8.59 -13.22
N ALA A 10 12.92 -8.69 -11.96
CA ALA A 10 12.07 -8.58 -10.78
C ALA A 10 12.24 -7.22 -10.08
N GLU A 11 11.34 -6.89 -9.15
CA GLU A 11 11.33 -5.59 -8.47
C GLU A 11 12.50 -5.40 -7.48
N LYS A 12 12.96 -6.50 -6.85
CA LYS A 12 13.99 -6.48 -5.81
C LYS A 12 14.96 -7.66 -5.96
N PRO A 13 16.23 -7.54 -5.54
CA PRO A 13 17.22 -8.62 -5.67
C PRO A 13 16.81 -9.92 -4.96
N SER A 14 16.21 -9.82 -3.77
CA SER A 14 15.74 -10.98 -3.02
C SER A 14 14.64 -11.74 -3.77
N LEU A 15 13.72 -11.02 -4.43
CA LEU A 15 12.67 -11.61 -5.24
C LEU A 15 13.25 -12.34 -6.45
N ALA A 16 14.21 -11.73 -7.16
CA ALA A 16 14.91 -12.40 -8.27
C ALA A 16 15.57 -13.70 -7.81
N GLU A 17 16.29 -13.69 -6.67
CA GLU A 17 16.93 -14.88 -6.14
C GLU A 17 15.92 -16.00 -5.80
N SER A 18 14.82 -15.65 -5.13
CA SER A 18 13.77 -16.62 -4.79
C SER A 18 13.11 -17.20 -6.04
N LEU A 19 12.81 -16.38 -7.05
CA LEU A 19 12.22 -16.84 -8.30
C LEU A 19 13.20 -17.70 -9.12
N SER A 20 14.49 -17.33 -9.15
CA SER A 20 15.55 -18.15 -9.76
C SER A 20 15.64 -19.54 -9.14
N LYS A 21 15.55 -19.68 -7.81
CA LYS A 21 15.53 -20.98 -7.13
C LYS A 21 14.34 -21.86 -7.55
N LEU A 22 13.20 -21.25 -7.88
CA LEU A 22 11.98 -21.97 -8.28
C LEU A 22 11.95 -22.31 -9.77
N LEU A 23 12.50 -21.44 -10.63
CA LEU A 23 12.45 -21.57 -12.09
C LEU A 23 13.66 -22.32 -12.67
N ALA A 24 14.84 -22.19 -12.07
CA ALA A 24 16.02 -22.84 -12.57
C ALA A 24 15.93 -24.38 -12.41
N PRO A 25 16.41 -25.17 -13.38
CA PRO A 25 16.42 -26.62 -13.27
C PRO A 25 17.11 -27.08 -11.99
N LYS A 26 16.41 -27.87 -11.17
CA LYS A 26 16.89 -28.33 -9.85
C LYS A 26 17.29 -27.18 -8.89
N GLY A 27 16.83 -25.95 -9.15
CA GLY A 27 17.20 -24.75 -8.40
C GLY A 27 18.66 -24.32 -8.57
N GLN A 28 19.34 -24.77 -9.61
CA GLN A 28 20.76 -24.48 -9.86
C GLN A 28 20.93 -23.37 -10.90
N PHE A 29 21.64 -22.31 -10.54
CA PHE A 29 21.98 -21.18 -11.41
C PHE A 29 23.34 -20.59 -11.02
N GLU A 30 24.03 -19.98 -11.96
CA GLU A 30 25.25 -19.20 -11.71
C GLU A 30 24.89 -17.77 -11.34
N THR A 31 25.67 -17.12 -10.48
CA THR A 31 25.39 -15.73 -10.08
C THR A 31 26.59 -14.83 -10.33
N HIS A 32 26.37 -13.79 -11.13
CA HIS A 32 27.36 -12.75 -11.40
C HIS A 32 27.04 -11.50 -10.60
N ARG A 33 28.02 -11.00 -9.84
CA ARG A 33 27.91 -9.74 -9.11
C ARG A 33 28.08 -8.57 -10.09
N ARG A 34 27.03 -7.77 -10.25
CA ARG A 34 27.00 -6.52 -11.02
C ARG A 34 26.31 -5.43 -10.17
N THR A 35 25.71 -4.41 -10.79
CA THR A 35 24.87 -3.41 -10.08
C THR A 35 23.82 -4.09 -9.20
N THR A 36 23.08 -5.03 -9.79
CA THR A 36 22.30 -6.03 -9.07
C THR A 36 22.76 -7.42 -9.50
N PRO A 37 22.63 -8.46 -8.64
CA PRO A 37 22.96 -9.82 -9.02
C PRO A 37 22.26 -10.24 -10.31
N VAL A 38 22.96 -11.03 -11.14
CA VAL A 38 22.40 -11.65 -12.34
C VAL A 38 22.54 -13.15 -12.19
N HIS A 39 21.41 -13.84 -12.18
CA HIS A 39 21.30 -15.30 -12.06
C HIS A 39 21.12 -15.91 -13.44
N GLU A 40 22.01 -16.82 -13.85
CA GLU A 40 22.03 -17.37 -15.21
C GLU A 40 21.85 -18.89 -15.19
N TRP A 41 21.06 -19.41 -16.13
CA TRP A 41 20.90 -20.84 -16.35
C TRP A 41 20.38 -21.15 -17.75
N ASN A 42 20.56 -22.41 -18.17
CA ASN A 42 20.00 -22.93 -19.41
C ASN A 42 18.70 -23.69 -19.15
N GLY A 43 17.74 -23.55 -20.05
CA GLY A 43 16.46 -24.22 -19.96
C GLY A 43 15.73 -24.27 -21.28
N THR A 44 14.41 -24.38 -21.21
CA THR A 44 13.53 -24.36 -22.38
C THR A 44 12.53 -23.22 -22.26
N PHE A 45 12.23 -22.59 -23.39
CA PHE A 45 11.17 -21.59 -23.51
C PHE A 45 10.42 -21.80 -24.82
N ARG A 46 9.10 -22.01 -24.75
CA ARG A 46 8.26 -22.33 -25.91
C ARG A 46 8.84 -23.48 -26.76
N ASP A 47 9.22 -24.56 -26.07
CA ASP A 47 9.80 -25.78 -26.64
C ASP A 47 11.11 -25.57 -27.43
N GLN A 48 11.80 -24.44 -27.22
CA GLN A 48 13.12 -24.16 -27.78
C GLN A 48 14.17 -24.01 -26.67
N PRO A 49 15.45 -24.35 -26.93
CA PRO A 49 16.54 -24.07 -26.00
C PRO A 49 16.61 -22.57 -25.68
N ALA A 50 16.80 -22.24 -24.40
CA ALA A 50 16.89 -20.85 -23.94
C ALA A 50 17.98 -20.67 -22.89
N GLU A 51 18.65 -19.53 -22.95
CA GLU A 51 19.58 -18.99 -21.97
C GLU A 51 18.85 -17.90 -21.18
N PHE A 52 18.66 -18.13 -19.89
CA PHE A 52 17.98 -17.19 -19.00
C PHE A 52 18.99 -16.35 -18.24
N GLN A 53 18.75 -15.04 -18.19
CA GLN A 53 19.42 -14.10 -17.31
C GLN A 53 18.36 -13.43 -16.44
N PHE A 54 18.40 -13.65 -15.13
CA PHE A 54 17.45 -13.05 -14.19
C PHE A 54 18.15 -12.04 -13.29
N THR A 55 17.74 -10.79 -13.37
CA THR A 55 18.20 -9.71 -12.50
C THR A 55 17.03 -9.01 -11.81
N ALA A 56 17.32 -7.94 -11.08
CA ALA A 56 16.30 -7.12 -10.46
C ALA A 56 16.62 -5.63 -10.58
N VAL A 57 15.58 -4.82 -10.45
CA VAL A 57 15.70 -3.42 -10.04
C VAL A 57 15.69 -3.33 -8.50
N THR A 58 15.55 -2.13 -7.94
CA THR A 58 15.45 -1.90 -6.49
C THR A 58 14.29 -0.95 -6.21
N GLY A 59 13.08 -1.36 -6.61
CA GLY A 59 11.92 -0.46 -6.73
C GLY A 59 11.99 0.41 -7.99
N HIS A 60 11.36 1.60 -7.94
CA HIS A 60 11.36 2.55 -9.05
C HIS A 60 12.77 2.94 -9.50
N ILE A 61 13.00 2.85 -10.82
CA ILE A 61 14.20 3.36 -11.49
C ILE A 61 14.14 4.89 -11.53
N TYR A 62 12.94 5.45 -11.71
CA TYR A 62 12.73 6.88 -11.87
C TYR A 62 11.88 7.49 -10.76
N GLY A 63 12.21 8.73 -10.40
CA GLY A 63 11.35 9.64 -9.65
C GLY A 63 10.90 10.77 -10.55
N LEU A 64 9.73 11.34 -10.26
CA LEU A 64 9.19 12.48 -10.99
C LEU A 64 9.63 13.79 -10.31
N ASP A 65 10.17 14.72 -11.09
CA ASP A 65 10.54 16.06 -10.63
C ASP A 65 10.23 17.10 -11.73
N PHE A 66 10.36 18.38 -11.40
CA PHE A 66 10.28 19.46 -12.37
C PHE A 66 11.59 19.64 -13.15
N THR A 67 11.52 20.34 -14.28
CA THR A 67 12.74 20.82 -14.94
C THR A 67 13.54 21.75 -14.03
N LYS A 68 14.85 21.86 -14.27
CA LYS A 68 15.75 22.71 -13.48
C LYS A 68 15.25 24.16 -13.33
N GLU A 69 14.62 24.69 -14.38
CA GLU A 69 14.04 26.03 -14.42
C GLU A 69 12.89 26.22 -13.42
N HIS A 70 12.11 25.17 -13.17
CA HIS A 70 10.94 25.19 -12.28
C HIS A 70 11.25 24.63 -10.89
N ASN A 71 12.45 24.09 -10.67
CA ASN A 71 12.82 23.51 -9.39
C ASN A 71 13.24 24.57 -8.34
N SER A 72 13.53 25.82 -8.75
CA SER A 72 13.80 26.91 -7.81
C SER A 72 12.57 27.26 -6.96
N TRP A 73 12.77 27.54 -5.67
CA TRP A 73 11.73 28.03 -4.75
C TRP A 73 11.24 29.44 -5.10
N ASP A 74 12.02 30.20 -5.89
CA ASP A 74 11.65 31.56 -6.32
C ASP A 74 10.56 31.56 -7.39
N VAL A 75 10.36 30.43 -8.08
CA VAL A 75 9.31 30.27 -9.10
C VAL A 75 7.94 30.47 -8.45
N ASP A 76 7.08 31.24 -9.12
CA ASP A 76 5.68 31.39 -8.72
C ASP A 76 5.00 30.01 -8.67
N PRO A 77 4.50 29.57 -7.50
CA PRO A 77 3.89 28.26 -7.35
C PRO A 77 2.75 27.98 -8.35
N LEU A 78 2.04 29.01 -8.82
CA LEU A 78 0.97 28.83 -9.81
C LEU A 78 1.50 28.27 -11.13
N LYS A 79 2.73 28.63 -11.52
CA LYS A 79 3.34 28.13 -12.77
C LYS A 79 3.67 26.63 -12.72
N LEU A 80 3.69 26.03 -11.53
CA LEU A 80 4.03 24.61 -11.37
C LEU A 80 2.92 23.67 -11.87
N PHE A 81 1.68 24.14 -11.97
CA PHE A 81 0.58 23.34 -12.55
C PHE A 81 0.80 23.08 -14.05
N ASP A 82 1.32 24.06 -14.77
CA ASP A 82 1.64 23.96 -16.20
C ASP A 82 3.07 23.48 -16.46
N ALA A 83 3.93 23.48 -15.43
CA ALA A 83 5.31 23.04 -15.56
C ALA A 83 5.39 21.58 -16.00
N ARG A 84 6.33 21.30 -16.91
CA ARG A 84 6.61 19.95 -17.39
C ARG A 84 7.28 19.13 -16.28
N ALA A 85 6.69 17.99 -15.97
CA ALA A 85 7.32 16.97 -15.14
C ALA A 85 8.29 16.12 -15.97
N ILE A 86 9.40 15.70 -15.36
CA ILE A 86 10.44 14.89 -15.96
C ILE A 86 10.78 13.71 -15.05
N LYS A 87 11.08 12.56 -15.67
CA LYS A 87 11.59 11.37 -14.97
C LYS A 87 13.09 11.51 -14.79
N LEU A 88 13.57 11.40 -13.55
CA LEU A 88 14.98 11.43 -13.17
C LEU A 88 15.32 10.12 -12.47
N GLU A 89 16.53 9.58 -12.65
CA GLU A 89 16.92 8.35 -11.94
C GLU A 89 16.84 8.57 -10.42
N SER A 90 16.08 7.72 -9.73
CA SER A 90 15.89 7.79 -8.27
C SER A 90 17.20 7.61 -7.51
N ASN A 91 18.11 6.80 -8.07
CA ASN A 91 19.44 6.59 -7.51
C ASN A 91 20.51 6.54 -8.63
N PRO A 92 20.98 7.69 -9.12
CA PRO A 92 21.93 7.75 -10.24
C PRO A 92 23.26 7.04 -9.96
N LYS A 93 23.66 6.92 -8.69
CA LYS A 93 24.90 6.24 -8.29
C LYS A 93 24.85 4.74 -8.56
N MET A 94 23.67 4.14 -8.57
CA MET A 94 23.47 2.72 -8.88
C MET A 94 23.68 2.41 -10.36
N LYS A 95 23.51 3.38 -11.26
CA LYS A 95 23.59 3.18 -12.72
C LYS A 95 22.66 2.06 -13.21
N MET A 96 21.45 2.00 -12.66
CA MET A 96 20.48 0.94 -12.95
C MET A 96 20.10 0.89 -14.44
N THR A 97 19.95 2.07 -15.05
CA THR A 97 19.67 2.20 -16.50
C THR A 97 20.78 1.53 -17.32
N GLN A 98 22.04 1.90 -17.10
CA GLN A 98 23.19 1.32 -17.82
C GLN A 98 23.31 -0.20 -17.62
N HIS A 99 22.99 -0.71 -16.43
CA HIS A 99 22.96 -2.13 -16.13
C HIS A 99 21.90 -2.87 -16.97
N LEU A 100 20.65 -2.39 -16.95
CA LEU A 100 19.56 -2.96 -17.76
C LEU A 100 19.85 -2.90 -19.26
N GLN A 101 20.33 -1.75 -19.74
CA GLN A 101 20.69 -1.54 -21.15
C GLN A 101 21.79 -2.50 -21.60
N THR A 102 22.76 -2.80 -20.73
CA THR A 102 23.83 -3.75 -21.02
C THR A 102 23.31 -5.18 -21.10
N LEU A 103 22.44 -5.59 -20.17
CA LEU A 103 21.84 -6.93 -20.17
C LEU A 103 20.87 -7.13 -21.33
N ALA A 104 20.16 -6.07 -21.75
CA ALA A 104 19.24 -6.13 -22.87
C ALA A 104 19.92 -6.30 -24.24
N LYS A 105 21.25 -6.11 -24.33
CA LYS A 105 21.96 -6.27 -25.61
C LYS A 105 21.91 -7.72 -26.09
N GLY A 106 21.26 -7.91 -27.23
CA GLY A 106 21.24 -9.20 -27.91
C GLY A 106 20.23 -10.19 -27.34
N ILE A 107 19.32 -9.77 -26.45
CA ILE A 107 18.24 -10.64 -25.97
C ILE A 107 17.13 -10.73 -27.00
N ASP A 108 16.46 -11.88 -27.02
CA ASP A 108 15.32 -12.19 -27.88
C ASP A 108 13.99 -11.91 -27.16
N TYR A 109 13.90 -12.12 -25.83
CA TYR A 109 12.70 -11.86 -25.03
C TYR A 109 13.02 -11.14 -23.72
N LEU A 110 12.09 -10.30 -23.27
CA LEU A 110 12.09 -9.67 -21.95
C LEU A 110 10.86 -10.17 -21.18
N ILE A 111 11.05 -10.75 -19.99
CA ILE A 111 9.97 -11.24 -19.12
C ILE A 111 9.98 -10.48 -17.79
N LEU A 112 8.86 -9.85 -17.47
CA LEU A 112 8.69 -8.95 -16.34
C LEU A 112 8.10 -9.70 -15.15
N TRP A 113 8.83 -9.73 -14.04
CA TRP A 113 8.54 -10.42 -12.79
C TRP A 113 8.41 -9.47 -11.60
N LEU A 114 7.98 -8.23 -11.87
CA LEU A 114 7.73 -7.23 -10.84
C LEU A 114 6.48 -7.58 -10.02
N ASP A 115 6.29 -6.98 -8.85
CA ASP A 115 5.14 -7.30 -8.01
C ASP A 115 3.83 -6.98 -8.74
N CYS A 116 2.77 -7.75 -8.46
CA CYS A 116 1.54 -7.73 -9.26
C CYS A 116 0.52 -6.68 -8.79
N ASP A 117 0.97 -5.46 -8.59
CA ASP A 117 0.13 -4.28 -8.33
C ASP A 117 0.40 -3.18 -9.37
N ARG A 118 -0.23 -2.00 -9.19
CA ARG A 118 -0.09 -0.89 -10.15
C ARG A 118 1.31 -0.29 -10.15
N GLU A 119 1.98 -0.22 -9.00
CA GLU A 119 3.35 0.33 -8.92
C GLU A 119 4.31 -0.62 -9.65
N GLY A 120 4.18 -1.93 -9.42
CA GLY A 120 4.94 -2.94 -10.16
C GLY A 120 4.68 -2.92 -11.68
N GLU A 121 3.45 -2.66 -12.13
CA GLU A 121 3.18 -2.39 -13.56
C GLU A 121 3.83 -1.09 -14.04
N ASN A 122 3.88 -0.02 -13.25
CA ASN A 122 4.57 1.21 -13.67
C ASN A 122 6.08 0.96 -13.85
N ILE A 123 6.71 0.28 -12.88
CA ILE A 123 8.13 -0.09 -12.95
C ILE A 123 8.39 -1.04 -14.13
N CYS A 124 7.43 -1.90 -14.51
CA CYS A 124 7.53 -2.69 -15.75
C CYS A 124 7.82 -1.80 -16.97
N PHE A 125 7.13 -0.68 -17.10
CA PHE A 125 7.33 0.25 -18.22
C PHE A 125 8.65 1.02 -18.12
N GLU A 126 9.15 1.31 -16.92
CA GLU A 126 10.49 1.87 -16.73
C GLU A 126 11.58 0.87 -17.19
N VAL A 127 11.40 -0.42 -16.89
CA VAL A 127 12.31 -1.49 -17.37
C VAL A 127 12.22 -1.63 -18.88
N ILE A 128 11.02 -1.61 -19.45
CA ILE A 128 10.81 -1.69 -20.91
C ILE A 128 11.52 -0.54 -21.61
N GLU A 129 11.37 0.70 -21.14
CA GLU A 129 12.02 1.89 -21.70
C GLU A 129 13.55 1.73 -21.77
N ASN A 130 14.15 1.13 -20.73
CA ASN A 130 15.58 0.89 -20.67
C ASN A 130 16.06 -0.30 -21.50
N CYS A 131 15.21 -1.28 -21.79
CA CYS A 131 15.62 -2.51 -22.46
C CYS A 131 15.28 -2.52 -23.95
N ILE A 132 14.09 -2.06 -24.34
CA ILE A 132 13.48 -2.35 -25.64
C ILE A 132 14.34 -1.91 -26.83
N GLN A 133 15.02 -0.76 -26.73
CA GLN A 133 15.87 -0.26 -27.81
C GLN A 133 17.12 -1.13 -28.05
N TYR A 134 17.63 -1.81 -27.02
CA TYR A 134 18.84 -2.65 -27.08
C TYR A 134 18.56 -4.13 -27.40
N MET A 135 17.30 -4.56 -27.32
CA MET A 135 16.87 -5.91 -27.71
C MET A 135 17.11 -6.15 -29.20
N LYS A 136 17.29 -7.43 -29.59
CA LYS A 136 17.33 -7.82 -31.01
C LYS A 136 16.03 -7.43 -31.70
N HIS A 137 16.12 -7.07 -32.97
CA HIS A 137 14.93 -6.98 -33.80
C HIS A 137 14.38 -8.38 -34.08
N PRO A 138 13.10 -8.65 -33.77
CA PRO A 138 12.50 -9.93 -34.09
C PRO A 138 12.32 -10.08 -35.60
N SER A 139 12.35 -11.31 -36.10
CA SER A 139 12.12 -11.62 -37.52
C SER A 139 10.70 -11.30 -37.99
N SER A 140 9.75 -11.13 -37.07
CA SER A 140 8.36 -10.76 -37.33
C SER A 140 7.80 -9.91 -36.18
N GLY A 141 7.01 -8.89 -36.51
CA GLY A 141 6.42 -7.97 -35.54
C GLY A 141 7.37 -6.88 -35.06
N ASN A 142 7.00 -6.24 -33.95
CA ASN A 142 7.81 -5.21 -33.29
C ASN A 142 8.44 -5.76 -32.01
N LYS A 143 9.44 -5.08 -31.45
CA LYS A 143 10.12 -5.56 -30.22
C LYS A 143 9.17 -5.73 -29.03
N MET A 144 8.07 -4.97 -29.00
CA MET A 144 7.06 -5.06 -27.94
C MET A 144 6.30 -6.40 -27.95
N SER A 145 6.21 -7.12 -29.08
CA SER A 145 5.62 -8.46 -29.10
C SER A 145 6.46 -9.51 -28.36
N HIS A 146 7.72 -9.19 -28.04
CA HIS A 146 8.67 -10.02 -27.29
C HIS A 146 8.84 -9.57 -25.84
N VAL A 147 8.05 -8.59 -25.40
CA VAL A 147 7.96 -8.16 -23.99
C VAL A 147 6.76 -8.87 -23.36
N LEU A 148 7.02 -9.64 -22.31
CA LEU A 148 6.07 -10.51 -21.64
C LEU A 148 6.00 -10.17 -20.15
N ARG A 149 4.83 -10.40 -19.55
CA ARG A 149 4.55 -10.12 -18.14
C ARG A 149 4.06 -11.39 -17.45
N ALA A 150 4.78 -11.80 -16.41
CA ALA A 150 4.37 -12.88 -15.52
C ALA A 150 3.41 -12.33 -14.45
N LYS A 151 2.27 -12.98 -14.20
CA LYS A 151 1.33 -12.61 -13.12
C LYS A 151 1.31 -13.71 -12.06
N PHE A 152 1.64 -13.35 -10.82
CA PHE A 152 1.70 -14.23 -9.66
C PHE A 152 1.21 -13.49 -8.41
N SER A 153 0.76 -14.23 -7.39
CA SER A 153 0.30 -13.67 -6.11
C SER A 153 1.07 -14.22 -4.92
N ALA A 154 1.84 -15.29 -5.11
CA ALA A 154 2.73 -15.88 -4.11
C ALA A 154 4.02 -16.41 -4.74
N ILE A 155 5.10 -16.39 -3.96
CA ILE A 155 6.40 -16.96 -4.36
C ILE A 155 6.40 -18.46 -4.01
N THR A 156 5.54 -19.22 -4.66
CA THR A 156 5.45 -20.68 -4.54
C THR A 156 5.73 -21.33 -5.89
N LYS A 157 6.18 -22.59 -5.86
CA LYS A 157 6.51 -23.33 -7.07
C LYS A 157 5.31 -23.43 -8.01
N GLU A 158 4.12 -23.64 -7.48
CA GLU A 158 2.88 -23.80 -8.24
C GLU A 158 2.49 -22.49 -8.95
N ASP A 159 2.51 -21.37 -8.22
CA ASP A 159 2.10 -20.07 -8.75
C ASP A 159 3.12 -19.54 -9.78
N VAL A 160 4.41 -19.65 -9.47
CA VAL A 160 5.49 -19.20 -10.35
C VAL A 160 5.52 -20.00 -11.66
N ASN A 161 5.35 -21.33 -11.60
CA ASN A 161 5.27 -22.14 -12.82
C ASN A 161 4.01 -21.82 -13.64
N ARG A 162 2.87 -21.60 -12.98
CA ARG A 162 1.65 -21.15 -13.66
C ARG A 162 1.87 -19.82 -14.36
N ALA A 163 2.53 -18.85 -13.71
CA ALA A 163 2.83 -17.55 -14.27
C ALA A 163 3.74 -17.65 -15.51
N MET A 164 4.79 -18.47 -15.43
CA MET A 164 5.73 -18.70 -16.54
C MET A 164 5.06 -19.36 -17.75
N ASN A 165 4.06 -20.22 -17.53
CA ASN A 165 3.31 -20.89 -18.59
C ASN A 165 2.19 -20.01 -19.19
N ASN A 166 1.75 -18.96 -18.49
CA ASN A 166 0.64 -18.10 -18.88
C ASN A 166 1.06 -16.64 -18.97
N LEU A 167 2.18 -16.37 -19.65
CA LEU A 167 2.70 -15.03 -19.82
C LEU A 167 1.75 -14.16 -20.65
N ILE A 168 1.50 -12.94 -20.17
CA ILE A 168 0.62 -11.96 -20.82
C ILE A 168 1.43 -10.74 -21.29
N LYS A 169 0.73 -9.71 -21.80
CA LYS A 169 1.33 -8.40 -22.08
C LYS A 169 1.24 -7.49 -20.83
N PRO A 170 2.21 -6.60 -20.61
CA PRO A 170 2.14 -5.60 -19.54
C PRO A 170 0.98 -4.63 -19.77
N ASN A 171 0.40 -4.09 -18.69
CA ASN A 171 -0.78 -3.23 -18.76
C ASN A 171 -0.41 -1.73 -18.73
N GLU A 172 -0.37 -1.10 -19.91
CA GLU A 172 -0.02 0.32 -20.03
C GLU A 172 -1.01 1.26 -19.33
N ASN A 173 -2.29 0.89 -19.24
CA ASN A 173 -3.28 1.75 -18.58
C ASN A 173 -3.07 1.80 -17.06
N GLU A 174 -2.64 0.71 -16.45
CA GLU A 174 -2.28 0.69 -15.02
C GLU A 174 -1.02 1.53 -14.76
N SER A 175 -0.01 1.40 -15.62
CA SER A 175 1.19 2.23 -15.55
C SER A 175 0.88 3.73 -15.70
N ARG A 176 0.06 4.10 -16.69
CA ARG A 176 -0.36 5.50 -16.92
C ARG A 176 -1.18 6.06 -15.76
N ALA A 177 -1.94 5.23 -15.04
CA ALA A 177 -2.66 5.66 -13.85
C ALA A 177 -1.70 6.03 -12.70
N VAL A 178 -0.58 5.30 -12.56
CA VAL A 178 0.48 5.65 -11.60
C VAL A 178 1.18 6.93 -12.01
N ASP A 179 1.57 7.08 -13.28
CA ASP A 179 2.18 8.31 -13.80
C ASP A 179 1.28 9.54 -13.52
N ALA A 180 -0.03 9.41 -13.78
CA ALA A 180 -1.00 10.48 -13.51
C ALA A 180 -1.09 10.82 -12.01
N ARG A 181 -1.11 9.80 -11.13
CA ARG A 181 -1.10 10.02 -9.67
C ARG A 181 0.17 10.75 -9.23
N GLN A 182 1.34 10.28 -9.67
CA GLN A 182 2.64 10.88 -9.33
C GLN A 182 2.71 12.35 -9.80
N GLU A 183 2.23 12.66 -11.00
CA GLU A 183 2.22 14.03 -11.52
C GLU A 183 1.26 14.94 -10.73
N LEU A 184 0.06 14.46 -10.38
CA LEU A 184 -0.89 15.20 -9.55
C LEU A 184 -0.33 15.48 -8.16
N ASP A 185 0.23 14.45 -7.51
CA ASP A 185 0.82 14.57 -6.18
C ASP A 185 1.99 15.56 -6.18
N LEU A 186 2.87 15.51 -7.20
CA LEU A 186 3.99 16.44 -7.38
C LEU A 186 3.49 17.88 -7.58
N LYS A 187 2.60 18.09 -8.56
CA LYS A 187 2.16 19.44 -8.94
C LYS A 187 1.37 20.11 -7.83
N VAL A 188 0.34 19.44 -7.34
CA VAL A 188 -0.52 19.98 -6.28
C VAL A 188 0.28 20.11 -4.98
N GLY A 189 1.03 19.07 -4.60
CA GLY A 189 1.80 19.07 -3.36
C GLY A 189 2.84 20.18 -3.32
N VAL A 190 3.68 20.28 -4.35
CA VAL A 190 4.77 21.28 -4.38
C VAL A 190 4.21 22.70 -4.53
N ALA A 191 3.17 22.92 -5.35
CA ALA A 191 2.59 24.26 -5.51
C ALA A 191 2.04 24.81 -4.18
N PHE A 192 1.16 24.05 -3.51
CA PHE A 192 0.58 24.49 -2.24
C PHE A 192 1.60 24.54 -1.10
N THR A 193 2.59 23.63 -1.08
CA THR A 193 3.66 23.64 -0.09
C THR A 193 4.52 24.90 -0.26
N ARG A 194 5.06 25.17 -1.46
CA ARG A 194 5.89 26.35 -1.72
C ARG A 194 5.15 27.65 -1.44
N PHE A 195 3.87 27.73 -1.81
CA PHE A 195 3.03 28.89 -1.50
C PHE A 195 2.97 29.15 0.01
N GLN A 196 2.61 28.15 0.81
CA GLN A 196 2.47 28.32 2.26
C GLN A 196 3.81 28.59 2.94
N THR A 197 4.86 27.84 2.59
CA THR A 197 6.20 28.05 3.15
C THR A 197 6.68 29.48 2.90
N ARG A 198 6.55 30.00 1.67
CA ARG A 198 6.94 31.39 1.34
C ARG A 198 6.06 32.42 2.05
N PHE A 199 4.74 32.18 2.10
CA PHE A 199 3.80 33.11 2.73
C PHE A 199 4.03 33.25 4.25
N PHE A 200 4.44 32.18 4.91
CA PHE A 200 4.67 32.15 6.37
C PHE A 200 6.13 32.40 6.78
N GLN A 201 7.07 32.44 5.82
CA GLN A 201 8.49 32.65 6.09
C GLN A 201 8.72 33.98 6.85
N GLY A 202 9.30 33.90 8.05
CA GLY A 202 9.61 35.06 8.88
C GLY A 202 8.40 35.80 9.46
N LYS A 203 7.16 35.29 9.26
CA LYS A 203 5.93 35.96 9.73
C LYS A 203 5.66 35.74 11.22
N TYR A 204 6.10 34.61 11.77
CA TYR A 204 5.93 34.25 13.18
C TYR A 204 7.25 33.77 13.75
N GLY A 205 7.70 34.35 14.86
CA GLY A 205 9.00 34.04 15.47
C GLY A 205 9.12 32.62 16.05
N ASN A 206 7.98 31.92 16.22
CA ASN A 206 7.89 30.56 16.75
C ASN A 206 7.48 29.52 15.68
N LEU A 207 7.45 29.89 14.40
CA LEU A 207 7.06 28.99 13.31
C LEU A 207 8.24 28.76 12.36
N ASP A 208 8.68 27.51 12.28
CA ASP A 208 9.51 27.07 11.17
C ASP A 208 8.61 26.79 9.95
N SER A 209 8.62 27.69 8.96
CA SER A 209 7.78 27.54 7.76
C SER A 209 8.17 26.32 6.90
N THR A 210 9.37 25.75 7.10
CA THR A 210 9.84 24.59 6.33
C THR A 210 9.11 23.29 6.69
N VAL A 211 8.46 23.23 7.85
CA VAL A 211 7.65 22.06 8.25
C VAL A 211 6.24 22.06 7.66
N ILE A 212 5.80 23.18 7.07
CA ILE A 212 4.46 23.30 6.49
C ILE A 212 4.46 22.63 5.13
N SER A 213 3.58 21.66 4.96
CA SER A 213 3.39 20.94 3.70
C SER A 213 1.91 20.75 3.39
N TYR A 214 1.61 20.60 2.11
CA TYR A 214 0.30 20.22 1.61
C TYR A 214 0.44 18.97 0.75
N GLY A 215 -0.48 18.03 0.93
CA GLY A 215 -0.61 16.87 0.07
C GLY A 215 -2.08 16.56 -0.17
N PRO A 216 -2.49 16.27 -1.41
CA PRO A 216 -3.90 16.06 -1.75
C PRO A 216 -4.54 14.90 -0.96
N CYS A 217 -3.75 13.92 -0.52
CA CYS A 217 -4.20 12.83 0.36
C CYS A 217 -3.81 13.03 1.84
N GLN A 218 -2.62 13.58 2.10
CA GLN A 218 -2.11 13.81 3.46
C GLN A 218 -3.00 14.81 4.23
N THR A 219 -3.43 15.89 3.58
CA THR A 219 -4.21 16.96 4.22
C THR A 219 -5.61 16.47 4.66
N PRO A 220 -6.42 15.78 3.81
CA PRO A 220 -7.65 15.15 4.28
C PRO A 220 -7.43 14.04 5.32
N THR A 221 -6.30 13.33 5.27
CA THR A 221 -5.99 12.33 6.30
C THR A 221 -5.80 12.98 7.66
N LEU A 222 -5.07 14.09 7.72
CA LEU A 222 -4.90 14.87 8.95
C LEU A 222 -6.23 15.47 9.44
N SER A 223 -7.13 15.85 8.53
CA SER A 223 -8.42 16.43 8.92
C SER A 223 -9.27 15.46 9.74
N PHE A 224 -9.21 14.15 9.51
CA PHE A 224 -9.91 13.19 10.38
C PHE A 224 -9.42 13.23 11.84
N CYS A 225 -8.13 13.46 12.06
CA CYS A 225 -7.56 13.59 13.39
C CYS A 225 -7.98 14.91 14.05
N VAL A 226 -7.95 16.01 13.30
CA VAL A 226 -8.36 17.34 13.76
C VAL A 226 -9.85 17.37 14.06
N ASP A 227 -10.70 16.86 13.16
CA ASP A 227 -12.16 16.75 13.37
C ASP A 227 -12.49 15.95 14.64
N ARG A 228 -11.75 14.87 14.91
CA ARG A 228 -11.92 14.11 16.15
C ARG A 228 -11.48 14.91 17.37
N HIS A 229 -10.37 15.63 17.27
CA HIS A 229 -9.89 16.48 18.34
C HIS A 229 -10.91 17.57 18.68
N ASP A 230 -11.42 18.28 17.69
CA ASP A 230 -12.41 19.36 17.85
C ASP A 230 -13.71 18.85 18.48
N ARG A 231 -14.19 17.67 18.06
CA ARG A 231 -15.35 17.02 18.71
C ARG A 231 -15.11 16.68 20.17
N ILE A 232 -13.89 16.30 20.54
CA ILE A 232 -13.53 16.02 21.95
C ILE A 232 -13.46 17.34 22.74
N GLN A 233 -12.87 18.39 22.18
CA GLN A 233 -12.78 19.69 22.85
C GLN A 233 -14.16 20.36 23.03
N GLY A 234 -15.03 20.23 22.03
CA GLY A 234 -16.40 20.76 22.06
C GLY A 234 -17.41 19.84 22.75
N PHE A 235 -17.00 18.70 23.32
CA PHE A 235 -17.92 17.80 24.02
C PHE A 235 -18.27 18.37 25.38
N GLU A 236 -19.56 18.67 25.60
CA GLU A 236 -20.11 19.05 26.90
C GLU A 236 -20.71 17.81 27.58
N PRO A 237 -20.10 17.27 28.66
CA PRO A 237 -20.60 16.08 29.32
C PRO A 237 -21.95 16.34 30.01
N GLU A 238 -22.96 15.55 29.65
CA GLU A 238 -24.28 15.62 30.29
C GLU A 238 -24.39 14.58 31.43
N SER A 239 -24.89 15.03 32.58
CA SER A 239 -25.19 14.14 33.70
C SER A 239 -26.39 13.25 33.37
N PHE A 240 -26.28 11.96 33.66
CA PHE A 240 -27.39 11.02 33.55
C PHE A 240 -27.49 10.14 34.79
N TRP A 241 -28.67 9.59 35.02
CA TRP A 241 -28.99 8.70 36.13
C TRP A 241 -29.49 7.37 35.60
N SER A 242 -28.99 6.27 36.17
CA SER A 242 -29.43 4.91 35.86
C SER A 242 -29.64 4.14 37.17
N ILE A 243 -30.69 3.33 37.23
CA ILE A 243 -30.99 2.52 38.41
C ILE A 243 -30.31 1.17 38.25
N LYS A 244 -29.35 0.86 39.14
CA LYS A 244 -28.72 -0.45 39.22
C LYS A 244 -29.33 -1.23 40.38
N VAL A 245 -29.87 -2.41 40.10
CA VAL A 245 -30.45 -3.30 41.11
C VAL A 245 -29.65 -4.59 41.14
N ALA A 246 -29.26 -5.03 42.33
CA ALA A 246 -28.67 -6.34 42.54
C ALA A 246 -29.67 -7.22 43.30
N ILE A 247 -29.98 -8.40 42.77
CA ILE A 247 -30.79 -9.40 43.47
C ILE A 247 -29.84 -10.43 44.06
N LYS A 248 -29.97 -10.68 45.36
CA LYS A 248 -29.22 -11.72 46.06
C LYS A 248 -30.12 -12.92 46.30
N ASN A 249 -29.69 -14.09 45.86
CA ASN A 249 -30.21 -15.38 46.30
C ASN A 249 -29.19 -16.03 47.28
N SER A 250 -29.53 -17.16 47.90
CA SER A 250 -28.68 -17.84 48.89
C SER A 250 -27.25 -18.14 48.41
N GLU A 251 -27.04 -18.29 47.10
CA GLU A 251 -25.75 -18.70 46.50
C GLU A 251 -25.15 -17.68 45.52
N THR A 252 -25.95 -16.76 44.95
CA THR A 252 -25.47 -15.85 43.89
C THR A 252 -26.08 -14.44 44.00
N SER A 253 -25.32 -13.44 43.56
CA SER A 253 -25.78 -12.06 43.38
C SER A 253 -25.81 -11.74 41.89
N THR A 254 -26.96 -11.28 41.39
CA THR A 254 -27.16 -10.96 39.97
C THR A 254 -27.49 -9.48 39.81
N ASN A 255 -26.70 -8.78 39.00
CA ASN A 255 -26.98 -7.39 38.62
C ASN A 255 -28.02 -7.34 37.50
N LEU A 256 -29.10 -6.61 37.73
CA LEU A 256 -30.10 -6.29 36.73
C LEU A 256 -29.72 -5.02 35.98
N THR A 257 -30.00 -5.03 34.68
CA THR A 257 -29.93 -3.82 33.84
C THR A 257 -31.31 -3.19 33.73
N TRP A 258 -31.40 -1.89 33.96
CA TRP A 258 -32.66 -1.18 33.86
C TRP A 258 -33.13 -1.12 32.41
N ASN A 259 -34.38 -1.51 32.14
CA ASN A 259 -34.94 -1.52 30.79
C ASN A 259 -35.01 -0.14 30.12
N ARG A 260 -34.97 0.95 30.91
CA ARG A 260 -34.92 2.33 30.38
C ARG A 260 -33.50 2.81 30.12
N GLU A 261 -32.49 2.00 30.46
CA GLU A 261 -31.06 2.31 30.42
C GLU A 261 -30.67 3.48 31.33
N ARG A 262 -31.07 4.71 31.01
CA ARG A 262 -30.75 5.94 31.74
C ARG A 262 -31.82 7.03 31.53
N VAL A 263 -31.82 8.02 32.41
CA VAL A 263 -32.57 9.28 32.28
C VAL A 263 -31.63 10.47 32.50
N PHE A 264 -31.91 11.59 31.84
CA PHE A 264 -31.12 12.83 31.95
C PHE A 264 -31.75 13.86 32.89
N ASP A 265 -32.87 13.52 33.52
CA ASP A 265 -33.50 14.35 34.55
C ASP A 265 -33.34 13.70 35.93
N ARG A 266 -32.77 14.44 36.87
CA ARG A 266 -32.52 13.98 38.24
C ARG A 266 -33.80 13.69 39.00
N GLN A 267 -34.84 14.50 38.83
CA GLN A 267 -36.11 14.34 39.53
C GLN A 267 -36.84 13.09 39.05
N VAL A 268 -36.82 12.84 37.74
CA VAL A 268 -37.34 11.61 37.12
C VAL A 268 -36.55 10.39 37.61
N GLY A 269 -35.22 10.48 37.66
CA GLY A 269 -34.37 9.41 38.21
C GLY A 269 -34.71 9.10 39.67
N ASN A 270 -34.87 10.13 40.51
CA ASN A 270 -35.27 9.99 41.91
C ASN A 270 -36.67 9.41 42.09
N LEU A 271 -37.62 9.78 41.23
CA LEU A 271 -38.97 9.21 41.25
C LEU A 271 -38.93 7.70 41.05
N PHE A 272 -38.26 7.23 39.99
CA PHE A 272 -38.11 5.80 39.74
C PHE A 272 -37.32 5.10 40.85
N LEU A 273 -36.28 5.73 41.40
CA LEU A 273 -35.53 5.17 42.52
C LEU A 273 -36.43 4.95 43.74
N LYS A 274 -37.27 5.92 44.10
CA LYS A 274 -38.22 5.79 45.22
C LYS A 274 -39.24 4.67 45.01
N ILE A 275 -39.75 4.51 43.79
CA ILE A 275 -40.68 3.41 43.45
C ILE A 275 -39.99 2.06 43.65
N VAL A 276 -38.74 1.91 43.18
CA VAL A 276 -37.96 0.67 43.33
C VAL A 276 -37.57 0.42 44.78
N ASP A 277 -37.18 1.47 45.52
CA ASP A 277 -36.81 1.40 46.94
C ASP A 277 -37.99 0.94 47.81
N GLY A 278 -39.18 1.51 47.56
CA GLY A 278 -40.43 1.09 48.22
C GLY A 278 -40.81 -0.36 47.93
N ALA A 279 -40.37 -0.92 46.81
CA ALA A 279 -40.63 -2.31 46.43
C ALA A 279 -39.60 -3.32 46.97
N LYS A 280 -38.51 -2.88 47.63
CA LYS A 280 -37.42 -3.77 48.09
C LYS A 280 -37.88 -4.94 48.96
N GLY A 281 -38.88 -4.72 49.81
CA GLY A 281 -39.43 -5.77 50.69
C GLY A 281 -40.25 -6.84 49.95
N GLY A 282 -40.76 -6.54 48.74
CA GLY A 282 -41.58 -7.45 47.95
C GLY A 282 -40.81 -8.39 47.03
N GLY A 283 -39.48 -8.24 46.94
CA GLY A 283 -38.63 -8.99 46.02
C GLY A 283 -38.87 -8.64 44.55
N ALA A 284 -38.30 -9.44 43.64
CA ALA A 284 -38.44 -9.26 42.20
C ALA A 284 -39.18 -10.46 41.59
N ARG A 285 -40.13 -10.19 40.69
CA ARG A 285 -40.86 -11.22 39.95
C ARG A 285 -40.25 -11.42 38.57
N VAL A 286 -40.03 -12.67 38.21
CA VAL A 286 -39.65 -13.03 36.84
C VAL A 286 -40.89 -12.89 35.95
N ASN A 287 -40.86 -11.93 35.04
CA ASN A 287 -41.97 -11.67 34.11
C ASN A 287 -41.87 -12.52 32.83
N ASN A 288 -40.65 -12.76 32.33
CA ASN A 288 -40.41 -13.51 31.11
C ASN A 288 -39.01 -14.14 31.15
N ILE A 289 -38.87 -15.35 30.60
CA ILE A 289 -37.59 -16.05 30.40
C ILE A 289 -37.47 -16.33 28.91
N ASN A 290 -36.51 -15.69 28.25
CA ASN A 290 -36.22 -15.91 26.84
C ASN A 290 -34.80 -16.48 26.68
N VAL A 291 -34.71 -17.71 26.22
CA VAL A 291 -33.44 -18.41 25.98
C VAL A 291 -33.22 -18.49 24.47
N GLN A 292 -32.17 -17.81 23.99
CA GLN A 292 -31.80 -17.81 22.58
C GLN A 292 -30.41 -18.39 22.41
N LYS A 293 -30.28 -19.35 21.49
CA LYS A 293 -28.98 -19.85 21.05
C LYS A 293 -28.33 -18.80 20.15
N LYS A 294 -27.33 -18.09 20.67
CA LYS A 294 -26.51 -17.15 19.89
C LYS A 294 -25.23 -17.83 19.42
N SER A 295 -24.75 -17.46 18.24
CA SER A 295 -23.46 -17.88 17.71
C SER A 295 -22.66 -16.66 17.28
N LYS A 296 -21.35 -16.68 17.53
CA LYS A 296 -20.40 -15.69 17.02
C LYS A 296 -19.76 -16.28 15.78
N THR A 297 -19.88 -15.60 14.65
CA THR A 297 -19.31 -16.05 13.38
C THR A 297 -17.79 -16.00 13.41
N ARG A 298 -17.15 -16.90 12.66
CA ARG A 298 -15.72 -16.81 12.36
C ARG A 298 -15.43 -15.52 11.55
N PRO A 299 -14.19 -14.99 11.60
CA PRO A 299 -13.82 -13.83 10.80
C PRO A 299 -13.89 -14.12 9.29
N HIS A 300 -13.98 -13.06 8.50
CA HIS A 300 -13.84 -13.12 7.05
C HIS A 300 -12.38 -13.38 6.65
N ALA A 301 -12.14 -13.73 5.38
CA ALA A 301 -10.78 -13.81 4.85
C ALA A 301 -10.07 -12.47 5.03
N LEU A 302 -8.80 -12.53 5.47
CA LEU A 302 -8.03 -11.35 5.80
C LEU A 302 -7.70 -10.55 4.54
N ASN A 303 -7.91 -9.24 4.59
CA ASN A 303 -7.46 -8.28 3.58
C ASN A 303 -6.48 -7.29 4.21
N THR A 304 -5.86 -6.45 3.37
CA THR A 304 -4.85 -5.47 3.83
C THR A 304 -5.42 -4.51 4.87
N VAL A 305 -6.65 -4.02 4.73
CA VAL A 305 -7.24 -3.05 5.66
C VAL A 305 -7.43 -3.66 7.05
N GLU A 306 -7.98 -4.86 7.13
CA GLU A 306 -8.20 -5.55 8.41
C GLU A 306 -6.87 -6.00 9.02
N LEU A 307 -5.89 -6.43 8.21
CA LEU A 307 -4.54 -6.70 8.69
C LEU A 307 -3.93 -5.48 9.38
N LEU A 308 -3.90 -4.31 8.72
CA LEU A 308 -3.34 -3.09 9.27
C LEU A 308 -4.05 -2.64 10.57
N LYS A 309 -5.38 -2.78 10.63
CA LYS A 309 -6.15 -2.48 11.84
C LYS A 309 -5.79 -3.40 12.99
N HIS A 310 -5.77 -4.72 12.77
CA HIS A 310 -5.46 -5.70 13.80
C HIS A 310 -4.01 -5.61 14.27
N CYS A 311 -3.05 -5.40 13.36
CA CYS A 311 -1.66 -5.17 13.75
C CYS A 311 -1.52 -3.91 14.61
N SER A 312 -2.23 -2.83 14.29
CA SER A 312 -2.20 -1.60 15.08
C SER A 312 -2.90 -1.75 16.43
N SER A 313 -4.14 -2.28 16.46
CA SER A 313 -4.94 -2.37 17.69
C SER A 313 -4.49 -3.45 18.65
N ASP A 314 -4.07 -4.60 18.11
CA ASP A 314 -3.85 -5.82 18.89
C ASP A 314 -2.36 -6.10 19.12
N LEU A 315 -1.48 -5.66 18.19
CA LEU A 315 -0.03 -5.89 18.27
C LEU A 315 0.81 -4.61 18.48
N GLY A 316 0.20 -3.43 18.39
CA GLY A 316 0.91 -2.16 18.54
C GLY A 316 1.90 -1.85 17.40
N ILE A 317 1.75 -2.52 16.25
CA ILE A 317 2.61 -2.33 15.07
C ILE A 317 2.00 -1.26 14.17
N SER A 318 2.79 -0.29 13.73
CA SER A 318 2.29 0.79 12.88
C SER A 318 1.95 0.29 11.46
N PRO A 319 1.07 0.99 10.72
CA PRO A 319 0.73 0.60 9.35
C PRO A 319 1.91 0.56 8.38
N SER A 320 3.00 1.29 8.65
CA SER A 320 4.19 1.29 7.78
C SER A 320 5.14 0.13 8.08
N GLU A 321 5.07 -0.45 9.28
CA GLU A 321 5.93 -1.58 9.71
C GLU A 321 5.26 -2.94 9.47
N THR A 322 3.92 -2.96 9.35
CA THR A 322 3.11 -4.15 9.06
C THR A 322 3.34 -4.64 7.64
#